data_AF-A0A0D6TQ71-F1
#
_entry.id   AF-A0A0D6TQ71-F1
#
_cell.length_a   1.000
_cell.length_b   1.000
_cell.length_c   1.000
_cell.angle_alpha   90.00
_cell.angle_beta   90.00
_cell.angle_gamma   90.00
#
_symmetry.space_group_name_H-M   'P 1'
#
loop_
_entity.id
_entity.type
_entity.pdbx_description
1 polymer ?
#
loop_
_entity_poly.entity_id
_entity_poly.type
_entity_poly.pdbx_seq_one_letter_code
_entity_poly.pdbx_strand_id
1 'polypeptide(L)'
;MKKIIFTSIFFIFFITSNSQQLTNGTLSGTCTGNGFSIPSCIKGWSASHGTPTVLGNLENNTWALLSAHKNKSEGIFTNYNFIAGKTYYISLKMKTYSNIKEYDGKNNSIMANIIATHKLVASSNEKKPIASSNSEIIWSKAITNGKENWEIIEIVFKPTKNNTQLWFFPSIKNNTKLNEEVKAQMEIDNIAIKTNENQEITINTNDDFIFPNPIHKGQTLRFLTNTKTINEIVLFNFTGEKQNINFNTDDEKTISFLIDDTIKKGIYTLNITRKDNTTSRKKLIIE
;
A
#
# COMPACT_ATOMS: atom_id res chain seq x y z
N MET A 1 -15.79 64.71 -5.48
CA MET A 1 -15.74 63.36 -4.88
C MET A 1 -15.35 62.35 -5.96
N LYS A 2 -14.12 61.82 -5.92
CA LYS A 2 -13.61 60.86 -6.92
C LYS A 2 -14.08 59.45 -6.53
N LYS A 3 -14.87 58.79 -7.37
CA LYS A 3 -15.25 57.38 -7.21
C LYS A 3 -14.11 56.51 -7.72
N ILE A 4 -13.44 55.81 -6.80
CA ILE A 4 -12.45 54.78 -7.13
C ILE A 4 -13.24 53.50 -7.38
N ILE A 5 -13.29 53.07 -8.65
CA ILE A 5 -13.89 51.79 -9.05
C ILE A 5 -12.85 50.70 -8.76
N PHE A 6 -13.08 49.91 -7.72
CA PHE A 6 -12.31 48.70 -7.43
C PHE A 6 -12.80 47.57 -8.35
N THR A 7 -12.06 47.31 -9.43
CA THR A 7 -12.29 46.15 -10.29
C THR A 7 -11.65 44.93 -9.62
N SER A 8 -12.44 44.19 -8.83
CA SER A 8 -12.02 42.89 -8.30
C SER A 8 -11.94 41.88 -9.44
N ILE A 9 -10.74 41.67 -9.96
CA ILE A 9 -10.45 40.59 -10.91
C ILE A 9 -10.47 39.28 -10.13
N PHE A 10 -11.62 38.58 -10.19
CA PHE A 10 -11.78 37.24 -9.66
C PHE A 10 -11.03 36.27 -10.60
N PHE A 11 -9.75 36.00 -10.29
CA PHE A 11 -9.00 34.94 -10.97
C PHE A 11 -9.58 33.58 -10.55
N ILE A 12 -10.53 33.08 -11.33
CA ILE A 12 -10.98 31.69 -11.25
C ILE A 12 -9.83 30.85 -11.82
N PHE A 13 -8.92 30.41 -10.95
CA PHE A 13 -7.99 29.33 -11.29
C PHE A 13 -8.82 28.07 -11.47
N PHE A 14 -9.14 27.73 -12.71
CA PHE A 14 -9.55 26.39 -13.08
C PHE A 14 -8.37 25.47 -12.75
N ILE A 15 -8.42 24.84 -11.58
CA ILE A 15 -7.52 23.75 -11.22
C ILE A 15 -7.90 22.60 -12.16
N THR A 16 -7.21 22.50 -13.29
CA THR A 16 -7.32 21.34 -14.16
C THR A 16 -6.76 20.15 -13.40
N SER A 17 -7.65 19.25 -12.99
CA SER A 17 -7.29 17.98 -12.36
C SER A 17 -6.60 17.09 -13.40
N ASN A 18 -5.31 17.34 -13.63
CA ASN A 18 -4.50 16.47 -14.48
C ASN A 18 -4.34 15.14 -13.76
N SER A 19 -4.87 14.07 -14.36
CA SER A 19 -4.62 12.71 -13.91
C SER A 19 -3.12 12.45 -13.96
N GLN A 20 -2.50 12.25 -12.80
CA GLN A 20 -1.08 11.94 -12.72
C GLN A 20 -0.85 10.46 -13.06
N GLN A 21 -0.04 10.22 -14.09
CA GLN A 21 0.46 8.89 -14.41
C GLN A 21 1.76 8.59 -13.64
N LEU A 22 1.89 7.38 -13.11
CA LEU A 22 3.13 6.90 -12.52
C LEU A 22 4.20 6.77 -13.60
N THR A 23 5.38 7.35 -13.38
CA THR A 23 6.50 7.23 -14.32
C THR A 23 7.16 5.85 -14.16
N ASN A 24 7.25 5.10 -15.25
CA ASN A 24 7.98 3.83 -15.33
C ASN A 24 7.61 2.81 -14.22
N GLY A 25 6.32 2.52 -14.07
CA GLY A 25 5.83 1.55 -13.07
C GLY A 25 6.31 0.11 -13.30
N THR A 26 6.74 -0.24 -14.52
CA THR A 26 7.36 -1.52 -14.88
C THR A 26 8.84 -1.60 -14.49
N LEU A 27 9.39 -0.53 -13.90
CA LEU A 27 10.79 -0.45 -13.49
C LEU A 27 11.79 -0.81 -14.60
N SER A 28 11.41 -0.59 -15.86
CA SER A 28 12.24 -0.92 -17.02
C SER A 28 13.47 -0.01 -17.04
N GLY A 29 14.66 -0.61 -17.14
CA GLY A 29 15.94 0.08 -17.09
C GLY A 29 16.93 -0.38 -18.14
N THR A 30 18.03 0.37 -18.27
CA THR A 30 19.14 0.06 -19.18
C THR A 30 20.33 -0.57 -18.47
N CYS A 31 20.20 -0.91 -17.19
CA CYS A 31 21.26 -1.52 -16.40
C CYS A 31 20.74 -2.53 -15.37
N THR A 32 21.61 -3.44 -14.96
CA THR A 32 21.44 -4.32 -13.79
C THR A 32 22.44 -3.92 -12.70
N GLY A 33 22.24 -4.37 -11.46
CA GLY A 33 23.09 -3.96 -10.33
C GLY A 33 22.61 -2.64 -9.71
N ASN A 34 23.53 -1.74 -9.36
CA ASN A 34 23.18 -0.49 -8.67
C ASN A 34 22.54 0.56 -9.61
N GLY A 35 21.30 0.31 -10.04
CA GLY A 35 20.60 1.14 -11.03
C GLY A 35 19.74 2.26 -10.47
N PHE A 36 19.58 2.35 -9.15
CA PHE A 36 18.78 3.40 -8.49
C PHE A 36 19.63 4.52 -7.86
N SER A 37 20.95 4.34 -7.78
CA SER A 37 21.89 5.41 -7.39
C SER A 37 22.00 6.48 -8.48
N ILE A 38 22.51 7.66 -8.14
CA ILE A 38 22.68 8.75 -9.12
C ILE A 38 23.93 8.50 -9.98
N PRO A 39 23.84 8.53 -11.33
CA PRO A 39 22.63 8.68 -12.14
C PRO A 39 21.81 7.38 -12.23
N SER A 40 20.49 7.48 -12.04
CA SER A 40 19.59 6.31 -12.05
C SER A 40 19.37 5.82 -13.48
N CYS A 41 19.53 4.52 -13.70
CA CYS A 41 19.18 3.87 -14.97
C CYS A 41 17.69 3.47 -15.03
N ILE A 42 16.95 3.67 -13.93
CA ILE A 42 15.50 3.45 -13.83
C ILE A 42 14.81 4.81 -13.82
N LYS A 43 14.32 5.23 -14.99
CA LYS A 43 13.73 6.57 -15.19
C LYS A 43 12.62 6.84 -14.17
N GLY A 44 12.71 7.97 -13.45
CA GLY A 44 11.69 8.40 -12.50
C GLY A 44 11.77 7.75 -11.11
N TRP A 45 12.75 6.88 -10.88
CA TRP A 45 12.98 6.21 -9.60
C TRP A 45 14.37 6.52 -9.07
N SER A 46 14.51 6.53 -7.75
CA SER A 46 15.77 6.79 -7.07
C SER A 46 15.87 6.03 -5.76
N ALA A 47 17.09 5.70 -5.34
CA ALA A 47 17.36 5.16 -4.02
C ALA A 47 17.09 6.24 -2.96
N SER A 48 16.26 5.95 -1.96
CA SER A 48 16.12 6.81 -0.77
C SER A 48 17.26 6.60 0.22
N HIS A 49 17.81 5.38 0.25
CA HIS A 49 18.90 4.93 1.09
C HIS A 49 19.41 3.57 0.61
N GLY A 50 20.65 3.23 0.97
CA GLY A 50 21.34 2.01 0.60
C GLY A 50 21.65 1.92 -0.89
N THR A 51 21.84 0.69 -1.39
CA THR A 51 22.17 0.40 -2.79
C THR A 51 21.20 -0.60 -3.42
N PRO A 52 19.90 -0.26 -3.52
CA PRO A 52 18.92 -1.08 -4.22
C PRO A 52 19.43 -1.66 -5.53
N THR A 53 19.16 -2.95 -5.75
CA THR A 53 19.66 -3.66 -6.93
C THR A 53 18.57 -3.77 -7.99
N VAL A 54 18.90 -3.47 -9.24
CA VAL A 54 18.09 -3.80 -10.40
C VAL A 54 18.45 -5.21 -10.85
N LEU A 55 17.45 -6.07 -10.91
CA LEU A 55 17.54 -7.43 -11.44
C LEU A 55 16.76 -7.54 -12.75
N GLY A 56 16.99 -8.63 -13.48
CA GLY A 56 16.23 -8.98 -14.68
C GLY A 56 17.00 -8.91 -15.97
N ASN A 57 16.26 -8.85 -17.07
CA ASN A 57 16.80 -8.81 -18.43
C ASN A 57 16.45 -7.46 -19.06
N LEU A 58 17.48 -6.71 -19.47
CA LEU A 58 17.37 -5.38 -20.07
C LEU A 58 16.49 -5.32 -21.32
N GLU A 59 16.37 -6.43 -22.04
CA GLU A 59 15.57 -6.51 -23.27
C GLU A 59 14.11 -6.87 -23.03
N ASN A 60 13.75 -7.28 -21.81
CA ASN A 60 12.42 -7.82 -21.52
C ASN A 60 11.77 -7.16 -20.31
N ASN A 61 12.37 -7.34 -19.13
CA ASN A 61 11.83 -6.83 -17.89
C ASN A 61 12.91 -6.73 -16.81
N THR A 62 12.92 -5.62 -16.09
CA THR A 62 13.77 -5.40 -14.92
C THR A 62 12.90 -5.09 -13.71
N TRP A 63 13.36 -5.46 -12.52
CA TRP A 63 12.66 -5.23 -11.26
C TRP A 63 13.62 -4.78 -10.17
N ALA A 64 13.09 -4.24 -9.07
CA ALA A 64 13.91 -3.84 -7.94
C ALA A 64 14.02 -4.97 -6.92
N LEU A 65 15.22 -5.19 -6.38
CA LEU A 65 15.51 -5.93 -5.17
C LEU A 65 15.96 -4.95 -4.08
N LEU A 66 15.27 -4.98 -2.95
CA LEU A 66 15.55 -4.20 -1.75
C LEU A 66 15.86 -5.16 -0.60
N SER A 67 16.86 -4.85 0.20
CA SER A 67 17.25 -5.65 1.36
C SER A 67 17.28 -4.84 2.66
N ALA A 68 17.04 -5.51 3.78
CA ALA A 68 17.32 -5.01 5.12
C ALA A 68 18.09 -6.05 5.91
N HIS A 69 19.08 -5.61 6.68
CA HIS A 69 19.94 -6.42 7.53
C HIS A 69 20.41 -5.60 8.73
N LYS A 70 21.37 -6.12 9.51
CA LYS A 70 21.89 -5.44 10.70
C LYS A 70 22.31 -3.99 10.38
N ASN A 71 21.65 -3.03 11.03
CA ASN A 71 21.88 -1.58 10.90
C ASN A 71 21.73 -0.97 9.48
N LYS A 72 21.30 -1.75 8.49
CA LYS A 72 21.27 -1.34 7.09
C LYS A 72 19.93 -1.69 6.46
N SER A 73 19.46 -0.84 5.57
CA SER A 73 18.22 -1.02 4.83
C SER A 73 18.41 -0.37 3.47
N GLU A 74 17.60 -0.79 2.51
CA GLU A 74 17.53 -0.20 1.19
C GLU A 74 16.11 0.29 0.96
N GLY A 75 15.98 1.30 0.11
CA GLY A 75 14.67 1.75 -0.30
C GLY A 75 14.73 2.52 -1.61
N ILE A 76 13.63 2.48 -2.34
CA ILE A 76 13.44 3.27 -3.55
C ILE A 76 12.19 4.11 -3.42
N PHE A 77 12.21 5.27 -4.07
CA PHE A 77 11.06 6.14 -4.14
C PHE A 77 10.88 6.71 -5.55
N THR A 78 9.68 7.19 -5.80
CA THR A 78 9.31 7.94 -7.00
C THR A 78 8.38 9.09 -6.61
N ASN A 79 8.31 10.12 -7.46
CA ASN A 79 7.42 11.25 -7.23
C ASN A 79 6.00 10.89 -7.70
N TYR A 80 5.05 10.93 -6.76
CA TYR A 80 3.63 10.72 -7.03
C TYR A 80 2.79 11.53 -6.02
N ASN A 81 1.87 12.37 -6.50
CA ASN A 81 1.08 13.27 -5.68
C ASN A 81 -0.20 12.57 -5.19
N PHE A 82 -0.17 12.20 -3.92
CA PHE A 82 -1.31 11.77 -3.14
C PHE A 82 -2.01 13.00 -2.54
N ILE A 83 -3.25 13.24 -2.94
CA ILE A 83 -4.09 14.34 -2.48
C ILE A 83 -5.03 13.83 -1.41
N ALA A 84 -5.03 14.49 -0.24
CA ALA A 84 -5.89 14.14 0.88
C ALA A 84 -7.36 13.99 0.43
N GLY A 85 -8.01 12.90 0.85
CA GLY A 85 -9.40 12.59 0.54
C GLY A 85 -9.64 11.96 -0.83
N LYS A 86 -8.67 11.91 -1.73
CA LYS A 86 -8.80 11.25 -3.05
C LYS A 86 -8.53 9.75 -2.93
N THR A 87 -9.33 8.91 -3.58
CA THR A 87 -9.13 7.45 -3.55
C THR A 87 -8.20 7.01 -4.69
N TYR A 88 -7.22 6.18 -4.34
CA TYR A 88 -6.23 5.59 -5.22
C TYR A 88 -6.34 4.07 -5.19
N TYR A 89 -6.20 3.45 -6.36
CA TYR A 89 -6.11 1.99 -6.51
C TYR A 89 -4.69 1.68 -6.95
N ILE A 90 -3.93 1.06 -6.07
CA ILE A 90 -2.51 0.76 -6.26
C ILE A 90 -2.41 -0.75 -6.45
N SER A 91 -1.76 -1.19 -7.52
CA SER A 91 -1.40 -2.59 -7.70
C SER A 91 0.08 -2.74 -7.98
N LEU A 92 0.67 -3.86 -7.55
CA LEU A 92 2.05 -4.21 -7.84
C LEU A 92 2.27 -5.72 -7.74
N LYS A 93 3.34 -6.21 -8.39
CA LYS A 93 3.90 -7.52 -8.08
C LYS A 93 4.92 -7.37 -6.97
N MET A 94 4.88 -8.27 -6.00
CA MET A 94 5.85 -8.31 -4.90
C MET A 94 6.29 -9.75 -4.64
N LYS A 95 7.55 -9.92 -4.29
CA LYS A 95 8.10 -11.15 -3.72
C LYS A 95 8.87 -10.77 -2.46
N THR A 96 8.63 -11.48 -1.36
CA THR A 96 9.30 -11.18 -0.08
C THR A 96 9.95 -12.43 0.48
N TYR A 97 11.15 -12.29 1.02
CA TYR A 97 11.89 -13.41 1.59
C TYR A 97 12.60 -12.98 2.87
N SER A 98 12.68 -13.86 3.86
CA SER A 98 13.61 -13.72 4.96
C SER A 98 14.18 -15.07 5.37
N ASN A 99 15.44 -15.08 5.80
CA ASN A 99 16.08 -16.22 6.44
C ASN A 99 15.93 -16.21 7.98
N ILE A 100 15.19 -15.24 8.54
CA ILE A 100 14.86 -15.22 9.96
C ILE A 100 13.86 -16.34 10.22
N LYS A 101 14.25 -17.33 11.03
CA LYS A 101 13.29 -18.29 11.58
C LYS A 101 12.40 -17.55 12.57
N GLU A 102 11.10 -17.82 12.50
CA GLU A 102 10.02 -17.27 13.36
C GLU A 102 10.31 -17.34 14.88
N TYR A 103 11.35 -18.08 15.27
CA TYR A 103 11.68 -18.47 16.64
C TYR A 103 12.78 -17.64 17.33
N ASP A 104 13.41 -16.65 16.69
CA ASP A 104 14.53 -15.90 17.32
C ASP A 104 14.09 -14.75 18.26
N GLY A 105 12.97 -14.94 18.94
CA GLY A 105 12.45 -14.02 19.96
C GLY A 105 11.36 -13.08 19.44
N LYS A 106 10.29 -12.97 20.23
CA LYS A 106 8.98 -12.34 20.00
C LYS A 106 8.96 -10.84 19.60
N ASN A 107 10.07 -10.24 19.18
CA ASN A 107 10.20 -8.78 19.00
C ASN A 107 10.80 -8.32 17.66
N ASN A 108 11.18 -9.23 16.75
CA ASN A 108 11.74 -8.86 15.44
C ASN A 108 10.63 -8.88 14.38
N SER A 109 9.85 -7.80 14.31
CA SER A 109 8.91 -7.61 13.20
C SER A 109 9.66 -7.21 11.95
N ILE A 110 9.70 -8.10 10.97
CA ILE A 110 10.22 -7.84 9.63
C ILE A 110 9.05 -7.45 8.76
N MET A 111 9.10 -6.28 8.13
CA MET A 111 8.00 -5.75 7.36
C MET A 111 8.45 -5.34 5.96
N ALA A 112 7.66 -5.66 4.94
CA ALA A 112 7.69 -4.95 3.66
C ALA A 112 6.76 -3.74 3.79
N ASN A 113 7.22 -2.54 3.41
CA ASN A 113 6.47 -1.30 3.61
C ASN A 113 6.31 -0.54 2.30
N ILE A 114 5.12 0.04 2.15
CA ILE A 114 4.76 1.01 1.13
C ILE A 114 4.19 2.24 1.85
N ILE A 115 4.80 3.40 1.62
CA ILE A 115 4.47 4.64 2.35
C ILE A 115 4.26 5.79 1.36
N ALA A 116 3.20 6.57 1.57
CA ALA A 116 3.06 7.89 0.98
C ALA A 116 3.85 8.90 1.82
N THR A 117 4.77 9.64 1.21
CA THR A 117 5.66 10.55 1.94
C THR A 117 5.99 11.80 1.10
N HIS A 118 6.90 12.64 1.60
CA HIS A 118 7.47 13.78 0.90
C HIS A 118 8.89 14.05 1.41
N LYS A 119 9.66 14.88 0.71
CA LYS A 119 11.03 15.32 1.05
C LYS A 119 12.10 14.22 1.09
N LEU A 120 11.85 13.04 0.51
CA LEU A 120 12.93 12.12 0.19
C LEU A 120 13.81 12.72 -0.92
N VAL A 121 15.11 12.54 -0.75
CA VAL A 121 16.14 12.93 -1.71
C VAL A 121 16.93 11.67 -2.06
N ALA A 122 17.38 11.59 -3.31
CA ALA A 122 18.20 10.48 -3.77
C ALA A 122 19.49 10.37 -2.93
N SER A 123 19.77 9.19 -2.39
CA SER A 123 20.88 8.95 -1.47
C SER A 123 21.31 7.49 -1.47
N SER A 124 22.61 7.25 -1.35
CA SER A 124 23.21 5.92 -1.15
C SER A 124 23.56 5.62 0.32
N ASN A 125 23.20 6.51 1.25
CA ASN A 125 23.46 6.30 2.67
C ASN A 125 22.72 5.06 3.16
N GLU A 126 23.39 4.12 3.82
CA GLU A 126 22.78 2.87 4.30
C GLU A 126 21.75 3.08 5.42
N LYS A 127 21.77 4.25 6.08
CA LYS A 127 20.79 4.61 7.11
C LYS A 127 19.48 5.03 6.46
N LYS A 128 18.40 4.33 6.83
CA LYS A 128 17.03 4.68 6.45
C LYS A 128 16.71 6.12 6.89
N PRO A 129 16.19 6.99 6.00
CA PRO A 129 15.76 8.32 6.37
C PRO A 129 14.59 8.27 7.33
N ILE A 130 14.46 9.30 8.15
CA ILE A 130 13.32 9.45 9.04
C ILE A 130 12.12 9.85 8.17
N ALA A 131 11.05 9.06 8.23
CA ALA A 131 9.79 9.41 7.57
C ALA A 131 9.28 10.76 8.10
N SER A 132 8.73 11.58 7.22
CA SER A 132 8.13 12.84 7.66
C SER A 132 6.93 12.59 8.57
N SER A 133 6.61 13.53 9.46
CA SER A 133 5.42 13.45 10.31
C SER A 133 4.10 13.43 9.53
N ASN A 134 4.11 13.79 8.24
CA ASN A 134 2.94 13.69 7.37
C ASN A 134 2.93 12.44 6.48
N SER A 135 3.91 11.55 6.63
CA SER A 135 3.90 10.28 5.92
C SER A 135 2.74 9.40 6.38
N GLU A 136 2.17 8.64 5.45
CA GLU A 136 1.06 7.71 5.70
C GLU A 136 1.41 6.33 5.17
N ILE A 137 1.12 5.29 5.96
CA ILE A 137 1.31 3.90 5.54
C ILE A 137 0.23 3.58 4.51
N ILE A 138 0.65 3.19 3.31
CA ILE A 138 -0.23 2.67 2.26
C ILE A 138 -0.50 1.18 2.52
N TRP A 139 0.57 0.44 2.79
CA TRP A 139 0.51 -1.00 3.03
C TRP A 139 1.76 -1.45 3.80
N SER A 140 1.58 -2.45 4.66
CA SER A 140 2.67 -3.11 5.36
C SER A 140 2.31 -4.56 5.60
N LYS A 141 3.25 -5.48 5.42
CA LYS A 141 3.05 -6.91 5.63
C LYS A 141 4.28 -7.53 6.27
N ALA A 142 4.05 -8.45 7.21
CA ALA A 142 5.11 -9.22 7.81
C ALA A 142 5.79 -10.12 6.75
N ILE A 143 7.11 -10.07 6.69
CA ILE A 143 7.90 -10.96 5.84
C ILE A 143 8.16 -12.24 6.63
N THR A 144 7.61 -13.35 6.15
CA THR A 144 7.81 -14.67 6.77
C THR A 144 8.93 -15.44 6.08
N ASN A 145 9.41 -16.46 6.77
CA ASN A 145 10.32 -17.43 6.18
C ASN A 145 9.55 -18.27 5.15
N GLY A 146 10.07 -18.35 3.91
CA GLY A 146 9.74 -19.48 3.03
C GLY A 146 8.65 -19.32 1.98
N LYS A 147 8.53 -18.20 1.27
CA LYS A 147 7.90 -18.21 -0.08
C LYS A 147 8.62 -17.29 -1.06
N GLU A 148 9.13 -17.86 -2.14
CA GLU A 148 9.87 -17.16 -3.21
C GLU A 148 9.02 -16.80 -4.43
N ASN A 149 7.69 -16.80 -4.30
CA ASN A 149 6.81 -16.58 -5.43
C ASN A 149 6.34 -15.13 -5.48
N TRP A 150 6.24 -14.60 -6.70
CA TRP A 150 5.57 -13.33 -6.97
C TRP A 150 4.09 -13.43 -6.61
N GLU A 151 3.60 -12.46 -5.85
CA GLU A 151 2.18 -12.23 -5.59
C GLU A 151 1.76 -10.87 -6.15
N ILE A 152 0.49 -10.75 -6.55
CA ILE A 152 -0.11 -9.47 -6.92
C ILE A 152 -0.71 -8.88 -5.65
N ILE A 153 -0.30 -7.66 -5.33
CA ILE A 153 -0.81 -6.87 -4.21
C ILE A 153 -1.73 -5.79 -4.78
N GLU A 154 -2.95 -5.72 -4.26
CA GLU A 154 -3.95 -4.71 -4.65
C GLU A 154 -4.39 -3.94 -3.41
N ILE A 155 -4.27 -2.61 -3.46
CA ILE A 155 -4.45 -1.71 -2.31
C ILE A 155 -5.37 -0.58 -2.73
N VAL A 156 -6.37 -0.30 -1.90
CA VAL A 156 -7.17 0.92 -2.00
C VAL A 156 -6.67 1.88 -0.92
N PHE A 157 -6.18 3.04 -1.34
CA PHE A 157 -5.57 4.03 -0.46
C PHE A 157 -6.29 5.37 -0.59
N LYS A 158 -6.72 5.93 0.55
CA LYS A 158 -7.32 7.27 0.64
C LYS A 158 -6.52 8.07 1.68
N PRO A 159 -5.49 8.84 1.26
CA PRO A 159 -4.67 9.61 2.18
C PRO A 159 -5.50 10.62 2.96
N THR A 160 -5.09 10.90 4.18
CA THR A 160 -5.61 11.97 5.04
C THR A 160 -4.76 13.24 4.94
N LYS A 161 -3.55 13.14 4.35
CA LYS A 161 -2.59 14.24 4.18
C LYS A 161 -2.06 14.26 2.74
N ASN A 162 -1.67 15.44 2.28
CA ASN A 162 -0.99 15.56 0.99
C ASN A 162 0.43 15.01 1.09
N ASN A 163 0.79 14.11 0.17
CA ASN A 163 2.11 13.52 0.04
C ASN A 163 2.54 13.54 -1.43
N THR A 164 3.83 13.70 -1.72
CA THR A 164 4.34 13.92 -3.09
C THR A 164 5.21 12.78 -3.60
N GLN A 165 5.38 11.72 -2.80
CA GLN A 165 6.27 10.61 -3.09
C GLN A 165 5.67 9.28 -2.63
N LEU A 166 5.98 8.23 -3.38
CA LEU A 166 5.71 6.83 -3.03
C LEU A 166 7.03 6.16 -2.67
N TRP A 167 7.08 5.49 -1.52
CA TRP A 167 8.30 4.94 -0.95
C TRP A 167 8.16 3.45 -0.60
N PHE A 168 9.12 2.64 -1.04
CA PHE A 168 9.18 1.20 -0.79
C PHE A 168 10.45 0.85 -0.02
N PHE A 169 10.32 0.05 1.04
CA PHE A 169 11.48 -0.50 1.76
C PHE A 169 11.09 -1.68 2.67
N PRO A 170 11.96 -2.70 2.79
CA PRO A 170 11.90 -3.65 3.89
C PRO A 170 12.46 -3.03 5.18
N SER A 171 11.96 -3.45 6.33
CA SER A 171 12.45 -3.01 7.64
C SER A 171 12.49 -4.15 8.63
N ILE A 172 13.48 -4.16 9.52
CA ILE A 172 13.54 -5.10 10.64
C ILE A 172 13.53 -4.31 11.95
N LYS A 173 12.56 -4.59 12.82
CA LYS A 173 12.51 -4.04 14.18
C LYS A 173 13.66 -4.63 15.01
N ASN A 174 14.30 -3.81 15.84
CA ASN A 174 15.43 -4.21 16.70
C ASN A 174 16.65 -4.78 15.95
N ASN A 175 16.93 -4.26 14.75
CA ASN A 175 17.99 -4.75 13.88
C ASN A 175 19.42 -4.71 14.47
N THR A 176 19.64 -3.97 15.56
CA THR A 176 20.94 -3.89 16.25
C THR A 176 21.36 -5.19 16.92
N LYS A 177 20.40 -6.05 17.29
CA LYS A 177 20.63 -7.33 17.96
C LYS A 177 20.77 -8.52 17.00
N LEU A 178 20.61 -8.29 15.70
CA LEU A 178 20.70 -9.33 14.70
C LEU A 178 22.15 -9.71 14.43
N ASN A 179 22.36 -10.97 14.05
CA ASN A 179 23.60 -11.37 13.40
C ASN A 179 23.67 -10.75 11.98
N GLU A 180 24.86 -10.75 11.37
CA GLU A 180 25.05 -10.15 10.04
C GLU A 180 24.46 -10.99 8.91
N GLU A 181 24.21 -12.28 9.15
CA GLU A 181 23.64 -13.20 8.18
C GLU A 181 22.14 -12.98 7.96
N VAL A 182 21.46 -12.36 8.93
CA VAL A 182 20.04 -12.10 8.88
C VAL A 182 19.73 -11.05 7.81
N LYS A 183 18.87 -11.44 6.87
CA LYS A 183 18.38 -10.59 5.79
C LYS A 183 16.87 -10.71 5.61
N ALA A 184 16.27 -9.58 5.27
CA ALA A 184 14.93 -9.46 4.76
C ALA A 184 15.01 -8.86 3.37
N GLN A 185 14.29 -9.43 2.41
CA GLN A 185 14.32 -9.04 1.02
C GLN A 185 12.91 -8.77 0.52
N MET A 186 12.80 -7.76 -0.33
CA MET A 186 11.59 -7.32 -0.99
C MET A 186 11.94 -7.05 -2.45
N GLU A 187 11.37 -7.83 -3.35
CA GLU A 187 11.40 -7.59 -4.78
C GLU A 187 10.07 -6.98 -5.22
N ILE A 188 10.10 -5.95 -6.07
CA ILE A 188 8.90 -5.26 -6.57
C ILE A 188 8.97 -5.00 -8.06
N ASP A 189 7.81 -5.07 -8.71
CA ASP A 189 7.65 -4.85 -10.14
C ASP A 189 6.19 -4.45 -10.47
N ASN A 190 5.95 -3.98 -11.69
CA ASN A 190 4.63 -3.71 -12.27
C ASN A 190 3.72 -2.85 -11.37
N ILE A 191 4.26 -1.76 -10.86
CA ILE A 191 3.52 -0.80 -10.05
C ILE A 191 2.55 -0.01 -10.94
N ALA A 192 1.28 0.02 -10.57
CA ALA A 192 0.27 0.83 -11.21
C ALA A 192 -0.53 1.61 -10.15
N ILE A 193 -0.89 2.85 -10.48
CA ILE A 193 -1.76 3.67 -9.65
C ILE A 193 -2.86 4.25 -10.54
N LYS A 194 -4.11 3.99 -10.15
CA LYS A 194 -5.29 4.51 -10.82
C LYS A 194 -6.06 5.44 -9.87
N THR A 195 -6.70 6.45 -10.44
CA THR A 195 -7.58 7.38 -9.72
C THR A 195 -8.94 7.39 -10.39
N ASN A 196 -10.01 7.63 -9.63
CA ASN A 196 -11.39 7.58 -10.12
C ASN A 196 -11.81 8.81 -10.95
N GLU A 197 -10.89 9.72 -11.29
CA GLU A 197 -11.30 11.04 -11.77
C GLU A 197 -11.83 11.08 -13.21
N ASN A 198 -11.69 10.03 -14.01
CA ASN A 198 -12.24 9.99 -15.39
C ASN A 198 -12.70 8.60 -15.86
N GLN A 199 -12.89 7.66 -14.94
CA GLN A 199 -13.70 6.49 -15.22
C GLN A 199 -14.88 6.60 -14.27
N GLU A 200 -16.08 6.78 -14.83
CA GLU A 200 -17.21 6.03 -14.32
C GLU A 200 -16.70 4.59 -14.28
N ILE A 201 -16.18 4.17 -13.13
CA ILE A 201 -16.02 2.77 -12.89
C ILE A 201 -17.47 2.31 -12.88
N THR A 202 -17.91 1.82 -14.03
CA THR A 202 -18.85 0.72 -14.10
C THR A 202 -18.15 -0.38 -13.32
N ILE A 203 -18.22 -0.26 -11.99
CA ILE A 203 -17.98 -1.38 -11.11
C ILE A 203 -19.06 -2.29 -11.62
N ASN A 204 -18.71 -3.29 -12.42
CA ASN A 204 -19.55 -4.46 -12.52
C ASN A 204 -19.80 -4.79 -11.07
N THR A 205 -21.05 -4.61 -10.62
CA THR A 205 -21.51 -4.58 -9.23
C THR A 205 -21.25 -5.88 -8.47
N ASN A 206 -20.45 -6.77 -9.07
CA ASN A 206 -20.13 -8.12 -8.68
C ASN A 206 -18.72 -8.20 -8.04
N ASP A 207 -17.85 -7.21 -8.23
CA ASP A 207 -16.49 -7.24 -7.65
C ASP A 207 -16.46 -6.63 -6.25
N ASP A 208 -17.06 -7.36 -5.32
CA ASP A 208 -16.96 -7.12 -3.89
C ASP A 208 -15.49 -7.27 -3.41
N PHE A 209 -14.94 -6.31 -2.67
CA PHE A 209 -13.55 -6.36 -2.19
C PHE A 209 -13.41 -5.89 -0.73
N ILE A 210 -12.66 -6.62 0.11
CA ILE A 210 -12.38 -6.24 1.51
C ILE A 210 -10.92 -5.79 1.68
N PHE A 211 -10.68 -4.77 2.52
CA PHE A 211 -9.34 -4.37 2.95
C PHE A 211 -9.34 -3.60 4.28
N PRO A 212 -8.23 -3.63 5.04
CA PRO A 212 -7.08 -4.50 4.86
C PRO A 212 -7.43 -5.97 5.14
N ASN A 213 -6.71 -6.90 4.54
CA ASN A 213 -6.85 -8.33 4.82
C ASN A 213 -5.50 -9.02 4.56
N PRO A 214 -4.74 -9.45 5.59
CA PRO A 214 -5.13 -9.56 7.01
C PRO A 214 -5.43 -8.22 7.71
N ILE A 215 -6.15 -8.28 8.83
CA ILE A 215 -6.50 -7.12 9.67
C ILE A 215 -6.23 -7.41 11.15
N HIS A 216 -5.84 -6.39 11.91
CA HIS A 216 -5.62 -6.49 13.36
C HIS A 216 -6.79 -5.95 14.18
N LYS A 217 -6.87 -6.39 15.44
CA LYS A 217 -7.78 -5.80 16.44
C LYS A 217 -7.59 -4.29 16.56
N GLY A 218 -8.71 -3.58 16.72
CA GLY A 218 -8.78 -2.13 16.77
C GLY A 218 -8.70 -1.44 15.40
N GLN A 219 -8.56 -2.18 14.29
CA GLN A 219 -8.57 -1.62 12.95
C GLN A 219 -9.96 -1.70 12.31
N THR A 220 -10.22 -0.77 11.39
CA THR A 220 -11.46 -0.75 10.60
C THR A 220 -11.26 -1.53 9.30
N LEU A 221 -12.07 -2.58 9.10
CA LEU A 221 -12.23 -3.22 7.80
C LEU A 221 -13.11 -2.35 6.92
N ARG A 222 -12.74 -2.20 5.65
CA ARG A 222 -13.53 -1.56 4.60
C ARG A 222 -13.93 -2.60 3.58
N PHE A 223 -15.16 -2.50 3.10
CA PHE A 223 -15.71 -3.37 2.07
C PHE A 223 -16.31 -2.53 0.95
N LEU A 224 -15.76 -2.69 -0.25
CA LEU A 224 -16.21 -2.01 -1.46
C LEU A 224 -17.37 -2.80 -2.07
N THR A 225 -18.54 -2.19 -2.04
CA THR A 225 -19.80 -2.77 -2.52
C THR A 225 -20.86 -1.67 -2.67
N ASN A 226 -21.94 -1.93 -3.41
CA ASN A 226 -23.06 -0.99 -3.46
C ASN A 226 -23.78 -0.96 -2.10
N THR A 227 -23.61 0.12 -1.33
CA THR A 227 -24.09 0.17 0.06
C THR A 227 -25.61 0.20 0.17
N LYS A 228 -26.30 0.63 -0.89
CA LYS A 228 -27.77 0.67 -0.93
C LYS A 228 -28.40 -0.72 -0.98
N THR A 229 -27.66 -1.74 -1.44
CA THR A 229 -28.15 -3.11 -1.60
C THR A 229 -27.84 -4.01 -0.41
N ILE A 230 -27.05 -3.56 0.57
CA ILE A 230 -26.66 -4.38 1.72
C ILE A 230 -27.83 -4.49 2.72
N ASN A 231 -28.06 -5.71 3.20
CA ASN A 231 -29.02 -6.01 4.26
C ASN A 231 -28.30 -6.37 5.57
N GLU A 232 -27.37 -7.32 5.51
CA GLU A 232 -26.66 -7.82 6.70
C GLU A 232 -25.23 -8.26 6.36
N ILE A 233 -24.38 -8.27 7.39
CA ILE A 233 -23.02 -8.81 7.35
C ILE A 233 -22.86 -9.77 8.53
N VAL A 234 -22.40 -10.98 8.23
CA VAL A 234 -22.20 -12.06 9.22
C VAL A 234 -20.81 -12.64 9.07
N LEU A 235 -20.06 -12.71 10.16
CA LEU A 235 -18.81 -13.46 10.23
C LEU A 235 -19.09 -14.90 10.68
N PHE A 236 -18.51 -15.86 9.96
CA PHE A 236 -18.46 -17.27 10.33
C PHE A 236 -17.02 -17.66 10.65
N ASN A 237 -16.79 -18.25 11.82
CA ASN A 237 -15.51 -18.90 12.10
C ASN A 237 -15.49 -20.34 11.53
N PHE A 238 -14.37 -21.06 11.68
CA PHE A 238 -14.25 -22.43 11.20
C PHE A 238 -15.11 -23.46 11.95
N THR A 239 -15.59 -23.15 13.16
CA THR A 239 -16.52 -24.01 13.89
C THR A 239 -17.97 -23.77 13.48
N GLY A 240 -18.23 -22.81 12.59
CA GLY A 240 -19.56 -22.45 12.10
C GLY A 240 -20.31 -21.49 13.02
N GLU A 241 -19.69 -21.01 14.10
CA GLU A 241 -20.28 -19.96 14.94
C GLU A 241 -20.42 -18.67 14.13
N LYS A 242 -21.60 -18.06 14.24
CA LYS A 242 -21.95 -16.83 13.53
C LYS A 242 -21.89 -15.62 14.47
N GLN A 243 -21.37 -14.51 13.96
CA GLN A 243 -21.38 -13.22 14.64
C GLN A 243 -21.89 -12.15 13.67
N ASN A 244 -22.97 -11.46 14.03
CA ASN A 244 -23.48 -10.33 13.25
C ASN A 244 -22.57 -9.13 13.43
N ILE A 245 -22.29 -8.42 12.34
CA ILE A 245 -21.39 -7.28 12.32
C ILE A 245 -22.15 -6.01 12.02
N ASN A 246 -22.08 -5.07 12.96
CA ASN A 246 -22.53 -3.71 12.73
C ASN A 246 -21.55 -3.01 11.78
N PHE A 247 -22.07 -2.38 10.75
CA PHE A 247 -21.27 -1.62 9.78
C PHE A 247 -21.81 -0.20 9.64
N ASN A 248 -20.90 0.71 9.25
CA ASN A 248 -21.22 2.06 8.85
C ASN A 248 -21.12 2.18 7.34
N THR A 249 -21.92 3.06 6.76
CA THR A 249 -21.81 3.44 5.36
C THR A 249 -20.88 4.65 5.25
N ASP A 250 -19.68 4.46 4.72
CA ASP A 250 -18.72 5.55 4.51
C ASP A 250 -19.13 6.41 3.31
N ASP A 251 -19.61 5.75 2.24
CA ASP A 251 -20.13 6.38 1.00
C ASP A 251 -21.05 5.41 0.24
N GLU A 252 -21.50 5.75 -0.97
CA GLU A 252 -22.38 4.90 -1.79
C GLU A 252 -21.76 3.56 -2.20
N LYS A 253 -20.45 3.41 -2.07
CA LYS A 253 -19.66 2.27 -2.56
C LYS A 253 -18.81 1.59 -1.48
N THR A 254 -18.84 2.07 -0.25
CA THR A 254 -17.97 1.60 0.83
C THR A 254 -18.73 1.50 2.13
N ILE A 255 -18.70 0.31 2.73
CA ILE A 255 -19.06 0.12 4.14
C ILE A 255 -17.82 -0.17 4.96
N SER A 256 -17.88 0.13 6.25
CA SER A 256 -16.78 -0.05 7.18
C SER A 256 -17.25 -0.65 8.50
N PHE A 257 -16.42 -1.47 9.14
CA PHE A 257 -16.69 -1.97 10.49
C PHE A 257 -15.41 -2.20 11.28
N LEU A 258 -15.47 -1.98 12.59
CA LEU A 258 -14.34 -2.13 13.50
C LEU A 258 -14.15 -3.61 13.87
N ILE A 259 -12.91 -4.10 13.81
CA ILE A 259 -12.55 -5.39 14.42
C ILE A 259 -12.28 -5.15 15.90
N ASP A 260 -13.32 -5.27 16.72
CA ASP A 260 -13.22 -5.05 18.16
C ASP A 260 -12.59 -6.26 18.90
N ASP A 261 -12.45 -6.12 20.22
CA ASP A 261 -11.82 -7.13 21.05
C ASP A 261 -12.64 -8.42 21.21
N THR A 262 -13.93 -8.40 20.89
CA THR A 262 -14.82 -9.56 20.96
C THR A 262 -14.53 -10.58 19.86
N ILE A 263 -14.00 -10.12 18.73
CA ILE A 263 -13.63 -10.97 17.61
C ILE A 263 -12.25 -11.59 17.87
N LYS A 264 -12.17 -12.91 17.91
CA LYS A 264 -10.92 -13.63 18.15
C LYS A 264 -10.00 -13.58 16.92
N LYS A 265 -8.71 -13.84 17.12
CA LYS A 265 -7.76 -14.06 16.03
C LYS A 265 -8.11 -15.35 15.30
N GLY A 266 -8.01 -15.37 13.98
CA GLY A 266 -8.36 -16.53 13.18
C GLY A 266 -8.70 -16.19 11.74
N ILE A 267 -9.10 -17.20 10.98
CA ILE A 267 -9.63 -17.03 9.63
C ILE A 267 -11.14 -17.18 9.70
N TYR A 268 -11.83 -16.27 9.03
CA TYR A 268 -13.27 -16.15 8.99
C TYR A 268 -13.78 -16.16 7.56
N THR A 269 -15.04 -16.53 7.40
CA THR A 269 -15.81 -16.24 6.19
C THR A 269 -16.73 -15.08 6.50
N LEU A 270 -16.52 -13.95 5.83
CA LEU A 270 -17.43 -12.81 5.82
C LEU A 270 -18.53 -13.07 4.79
N ASN A 271 -19.75 -13.32 5.25
CA ASN A 271 -20.93 -13.39 4.41
C ASN A 271 -21.63 -12.04 4.39
N ILE A 272 -21.97 -11.59 3.20
CA ILE A 272 -22.71 -10.36 2.96
C ILE A 272 -24.01 -10.76 2.27
N THR A 273 -25.14 -10.47 2.90
CA THR A 273 -26.46 -10.70 2.31
C THR A 273 -27.01 -9.36 1.84
N ARG A 274 -27.48 -9.33 0.59
CA ARG A 274 -28.11 -8.17 -0.01
C ARG A 274 -29.63 -8.20 0.21
N LYS A 275 -30.28 -7.06 -0.03
CA LYS A 275 -31.74 -6.89 0.07
C LYS A 275 -32.53 -7.77 -0.90
N ASP A 276 -31.89 -8.22 -1.97
CA ASP A 276 -32.44 -9.21 -2.93
C ASP A 276 -32.19 -10.67 -2.50
N ASN A 277 -31.68 -10.89 -1.29
CA ASN A 277 -31.27 -12.18 -0.73
C ASN A 277 -30.09 -12.86 -1.43
N THR A 278 -29.41 -12.19 -2.37
CA THR A 278 -28.14 -12.71 -2.89
C THR A 278 -27.05 -12.61 -1.82
N THR A 279 -26.14 -13.58 -1.81
CA THR A 279 -25.04 -13.62 -0.84
C THR A 279 -23.69 -13.60 -1.55
N SER A 280 -22.74 -12.87 -0.98
CA SER A 280 -21.32 -12.99 -1.34
C SER A 280 -20.49 -13.40 -0.12
N ARG A 281 -19.39 -14.11 -0.39
CA ARG A 281 -18.51 -14.63 0.65
C ARG A 281 -17.08 -14.14 0.41
N LYS A 282 -16.43 -13.66 1.47
CA LYS A 282 -15.02 -13.25 1.44
C LYS A 282 -14.26 -13.89 2.58
N LYS A 283 -13.06 -14.41 2.29
CA LYS A 283 -12.14 -14.90 3.32
C LYS A 283 -11.53 -13.70 4.04
N LEU A 284 -11.69 -13.62 5.35
CA LEU A 284 -11.07 -12.60 6.21
C LEU A 284 -10.05 -13.26 7.15
N ILE A 285 -8.89 -12.65 7.32
CA ILE A 285 -7.84 -13.10 8.25
C ILE A 285 -7.68 -12.03 9.32
N ILE A 286 -7.86 -12.41 10.59
CA ILE A 286 -7.73 -11.53 11.75
C ILE A 286 -6.50 -11.96 12.56
N GLU A 287 -5.54 -11.05 12.72
CA GLU A 287 -4.22 -11.27 13.32
C GLU A 287 -4.00 -10.57 14.67
#